data_AF-A0A395RR52-F1
#
_entry.id   AF-A0A395RR52-F1
#
_cell.length_a   1.000
_cell.length_b   1.000
_cell.length_c   1.000
_cell.angle_alpha   90.00
_cell.angle_beta   90.00
_cell.angle_gamma   90.00
#
_symmetry.space_group_name_H-M   'P 1'
#
loop_
_entity.id
_entity.type
_entity.pdbx_description
1 polymer ?
#
loop_
_entity_poly.entity_id
_entity_poly.type
_entity_poly.pdbx_seq_one_letter_code
_entity_poly.pdbx_strand_id
1 'polypeptide(L)'
;MYGQRFRSRITQWLLDAPAVTDVGIPADAYTLVLQAGSYQNYFTDQFQQQIQQEIAWHKAFRALNSVYPFDGPVHQYHEMIQMCMIDTQEVDAIEALLNGTSSILRADFNLGVAQEFDSIVNDTRHLHVREWEDAWNAVMLSTIKQLTHEEDYNTRLSRNFEIRTD
;
A
#
# COMPACT_ATOMS: atom_id res chain seq x y z
N MET A 1 -10.50 0.94 -10.76
CA MET A 1 -9.50 1.99 -11.06
C MET A 1 -9.40 3.13 -10.03
N TYR A 2 -10.19 3.17 -8.95
CA TYR A 2 -10.03 4.18 -7.88
C TYR A 2 -9.00 3.77 -6.80
N GLY A 3 -8.92 2.49 -6.41
CA GLY A 3 -7.95 2.01 -5.41
C GLY A 3 -6.48 2.17 -5.82
N GLN A 4 -6.16 1.97 -7.10
CA GLN A 4 -4.80 2.12 -7.64
C GLN A 4 -4.26 3.56 -7.50
N ARG A 5 -5.15 4.58 -7.48
CA ARG A 5 -4.76 5.99 -7.29
C ARG A 5 -4.48 6.34 -5.82
N PHE A 6 -5.10 5.63 -4.88
CA PHE A 6 -4.87 5.84 -3.45
C PHE A 6 -3.53 5.26 -3.03
N ARG A 7 -3.30 3.98 -3.37
CA ARG A 7 -2.00 3.30 -3.19
C ARG A 7 -0.88 4.13 -3.78
N SER A 8 -0.91 4.39 -5.09
CA SER A 8 0.21 5.03 -5.79
C SER A 8 0.59 6.40 -5.25
N ARG A 9 -0.37 7.17 -4.71
CA ARG A 9 -0.07 8.48 -4.11
C ARG A 9 0.62 8.36 -2.76
N ILE A 10 0.19 7.41 -1.93
CA ILE A 10 0.78 7.18 -0.62
C ILE A 10 2.16 6.57 -0.79
N THR A 11 2.28 5.53 -1.61
CA THR A 11 3.53 4.81 -1.79
C THR A 11 4.60 5.66 -2.46
N GLN A 12 4.26 6.45 -3.49
CA GLN A 12 5.20 7.42 -4.07
C GLN A 12 5.75 8.37 -3.00
N TRP A 13 4.88 8.91 -2.14
CA TRP A 13 5.30 9.80 -1.08
C TRP A 13 6.17 9.09 -0.02
N LEU A 14 5.85 7.83 0.31
CA LEU A 14 6.65 7.01 1.22
C LEU A 14 8.04 6.68 0.65
N LEU A 15 8.18 6.59 -0.67
CA LEU A 15 9.45 6.37 -1.35
C LEU A 15 10.27 7.67 -1.52
N ASP A 16 9.60 8.77 -1.83
CA ASP A 16 10.26 10.08 -2.00
C ASP A 16 10.81 10.60 -0.66
N ALA A 17 10.10 10.37 0.43
CA ALA A 17 10.46 10.80 1.78
C ALA A 17 11.90 10.43 2.22
N PRO A 18 12.34 9.16 2.15
CA PRO A 18 13.72 8.79 2.41
C PRO A 18 14.66 9.24 1.29
N ALA A 19 14.24 9.30 0.02
CA ALA A 19 15.10 9.74 -1.08
C ALA A 19 15.59 11.19 -0.95
N VAL A 20 14.91 12.01 -0.14
CA VAL A 20 15.36 13.36 0.21
C VAL A 20 16.71 13.35 0.96
N THR A 21 17.08 12.25 1.63
CA THR A 21 18.43 12.14 2.21
C THR A 21 19.52 12.02 1.16
N ASP A 22 19.19 11.45 -0.01
CA ASP A 22 20.15 11.23 -1.09
C ASP A 22 20.59 12.54 -1.75
N VAL A 23 19.81 13.62 -1.58
CA VAL A 23 20.17 14.98 -2.02
C VAL A 23 20.83 15.82 -0.92
N GLY A 24 21.24 15.19 0.20
CA GLY A 24 22.06 15.80 1.24
C GLY A 24 21.30 16.44 2.41
N ILE A 25 19.99 16.20 2.52
CA ILE A 25 19.20 16.65 3.68
C ILE A 25 19.33 15.60 4.80
N PRO A 26 19.79 15.95 6.01
CA PRO A 26 19.93 15.00 7.10
C PRO A 26 18.59 14.37 7.52
N ALA A 27 18.58 13.07 7.80
CA ALA A 27 17.37 12.34 8.23
C ALA A 27 16.78 12.85 9.56
N ASP A 28 17.57 13.51 10.40
CA ASP A 28 17.15 14.12 11.66
C ASP A 28 16.64 15.57 11.49
N ALA A 29 16.79 16.15 10.29
CA ALA A 29 16.32 17.50 9.99
C ALA A 29 14.82 17.55 9.68
N TYR A 30 14.16 16.41 9.45
CA TYR A 30 12.76 16.36 9.08
C TYR A 30 12.04 15.11 9.57
N THR A 31 10.72 15.20 9.64
CA THR A 31 9.83 14.07 9.86
C THR A 31 8.62 14.26 8.97
N LEU A 32 8.25 13.21 8.26
CA LEU A 32 7.11 13.19 7.36
C LEU A 32 6.00 12.36 7.98
N VAL A 33 4.84 12.99 8.17
CA VAL A 33 3.70 12.40 8.87
C VAL A 33 2.53 12.21 7.92
N LEU A 34 2.06 10.98 7.74
CA LEU A 34 0.76 10.70 7.16
C LEU A 34 -0.31 11.06 8.19
N GLN A 35 -0.99 12.18 7.96
CA GLN A 35 -1.99 12.74 8.87
C GLN A 35 -3.41 12.49 8.35
N ALA A 36 -4.20 11.77 9.15
CA ALA A 36 -5.61 11.48 8.92
C ALA A 36 -6.53 12.40 9.72
N GLY A 37 -6.06 13.02 10.82
CA GLY A 37 -6.87 13.96 11.62
C GLY A 37 -8.16 13.32 12.16
N SER A 38 -9.32 13.92 11.93
CA SER A 38 -10.61 13.35 12.36
C SER A 38 -11.01 12.06 11.60
N TYR A 39 -10.24 11.68 10.58
CA TYR A 39 -10.50 10.53 9.72
C TYR A 39 -9.65 9.30 10.05
N GLN A 40 -8.99 9.25 11.22
CA GLN A 40 -8.09 8.15 11.61
C GLN A 40 -8.72 6.76 11.41
N ASN A 41 -9.98 6.57 11.82
CA ASN A 41 -10.66 5.27 11.66
C ASN A 41 -10.85 4.91 10.18
N TYR A 42 -11.24 5.89 9.35
CA TYR A 42 -11.40 5.67 7.92
C TYR A 42 -10.08 5.25 7.26
N PHE A 43 -8.99 5.95 7.56
CA PHE A 43 -7.68 5.60 7.00
C PHE A 43 -7.13 4.29 7.57
N THR A 44 -7.43 3.97 8.82
CA THR A 44 -7.13 2.65 9.40
C THR A 44 -7.81 1.53 8.60
N ASP A 45 -9.10 1.69 8.30
CA ASP A 45 -9.86 0.72 7.50
C ASP A 45 -9.32 0.62 6.06
N GLN A 46 -8.97 1.76 5.44
CA GLN A 46 -8.36 1.76 4.09
C GLN A 46 -7.04 1.00 4.08
N PHE A 47 -6.15 1.26 5.03
CA PHE A 47 -4.88 0.57 5.11
C PHE A 47 -5.06 -0.92 5.37
N GLN A 48 -5.92 -1.29 6.32
CA GLN A 48 -6.16 -2.70 6.66
C GLN A 48 -6.79 -3.49 5.50
N GLN A 49 -7.75 -2.90 4.79
CA GLN A 49 -8.53 -3.60 3.78
C GLN A 49 -7.88 -3.54 2.39
N GLN A 50 -7.23 -2.43 2.02
CA GLN A 50 -6.57 -2.30 0.72
C GLN A 50 -5.08 -2.63 0.81
N ILE A 51 -4.31 -1.85 1.56
CA ILE A 51 -2.85 -1.89 1.52
C ILE A 51 -2.33 -3.22 2.09
N GLN A 52 -2.79 -3.62 3.28
CA GLN A 52 -2.35 -4.88 3.89
C GLN A 52 -2.79 -6.10 3.07
N GLN A 53 -3.97 -6.04 2.46
CA GLN A 53 -4.45 -7.08 1.55
C GLN A 53 -3.56 -7.19 0.32
N GLU A 54 -3.19 -6.06 -0.27
CA GLU A 54 -2.35 -6.01 -1.46
C GLU A 54 -0.91 -6.50 -1.16
N ILE A 55 -0.35 -6.13 -0.01
CA ILE A 55 0.93 -6.66 0.48
C ILE A 55 0.86 -8.18 0.66
N ALA A 56 -0.22 -8.72 1.23
CA ALA A 56 -0.38 -10.17 1.39
C ALA A 56 -0.42 -10.89 0.03
N TRP A 57 -1.14 -10.34 -0.95
CA TRP A 57 -1.16 -10.88 -2.31
C TRP A 57 0.22 -10.80 -2.99
N HIS A 58 0.95 -9.69 -2.82
CA HIS A 58 2.34 -9.56 -3.29
C HIS A 58 3.24 -10.65 -2.71
N LYS A 59 3.20 -10.85 -1.39
CA LYS A 59 4.00 -11.88 -0.70
C LYS A 59 3.64 -13.28 -1.17
N ALA A 60 2.34 -13.57 -1.33
CA ALA A 60 1.87 -14.84 -1.84
C ALA A 60 2.36 -15.10 -3.26
N PHE A 61 2.28 -14.11 -4.15
CA PHE A 61 2.78 -14.24 -5.52
C PHE A 61 4.28 -14.52 -5.55
N ARG A 62 5.06 -13.79 -4.75
CA ARG A 62 6.52 -13.98 -4.63
C ARG A 62 6.87 -15.37 -4.07
N ALA A 63 6.12 -15.86 -3.08
CA ALA A 63 6.32 -17.19 -2.52
C ALA A 63 6.04 -18.30 -3.54
N LEU A 64 4.94 -18.20 -4.28
CA LEU A 64 4.56 -19.16 -5.32
C LEU A 64 5.51 -19.16 -6.52
N ASN A 65 6.08 -18.00 -6.83
CA ASN A 65 6.93 -17.80 -8.02
C ASN A 65 8.40 -17.60 -7.67
N SER A 66 8.89 -18.14 -6.54
CA SER A 66 10.26 -17.92 -6.06
C SER A 66 11.39 -18.28 -7.05
N VAL A 67 11.10 -19.10 -8.07
CA VAL A 67 12.02 -19.44 -9.17
C VAL A 67 12.18 -18.28 -10.18
N TYR A 68 11.19 -17.40 -10.26
CA TYR A 68 11.20 -16.19 -11.08
C TYR A 68 11.45 -14.98 -10.17
N PRO A 69 12.52 -14.22 -10.37
CA PRO A 69 12.76 -13.02 -9.57
C PRO A 69 11.58 -12.06 -9.73
N PHE A 70 10.94 -11.71 -8.61
CA PHE A 70 10.02 -10.58 -8.52
C PHE A 70 10.84 -9.32 -8.82
N ASP A 71 10.35 -8.44 -9.71
CA ASP A 71 11.08 -7.28 -10.25
C ASP A 71 12.29 -7.65 -11.16
N GLY A 72 12.29 -8.84 -11.77
CA GLY A 72 13.31 -9.31 -12.71
C GLY A 72 12.76 -9.70 -14.09
N PRO A 73 13.62 -10.12 -15.03
CA PRO A 73 13.17 -10.61 -16.33
C PRO A 73 12.36 -11.89 -16.16
N VAL A 74 11.06 -11.83 -16.45
CA VAL A 74 10.11 -12.93 -16.29
C VAL A 74 9.35 -13.22 -17.58
N HIS A 75 8.59 -14.32 -17.60
CA HIS A 75 7.63 -14.60 -18.67
C HIS A 75 6.60 -13.46 -18.77
N GLN A 76 6.20 -13.05 -19.99
CA GLN A 76 5.33 -11.87 -20.25
C GLN A 76 4.08 -11.78 -19.36
N TYR A 77 3.45 -12.92 -19.03
CA TYR A 77 2.29 -12.96 -18.13
C TYR A 77 2.63 -12.63 -16.66
N HIS A 78 3.82 -13.01 -16.17
CA HIS A 78 4.28 -12.60 -14.84
C HIS A 78 4.63 -11.11 -14.80
N GLU A 79 5.21 -10.59 -15.88
CA GLU A 79 5.57 -9.17 -15.98
C GLU A 79 4.33 -8.28 -15.86
N MET A 80 3.26 -8.63 -16.59
CA MET A 80 1.99 -7.88 -16.54
C MET A 80 1.38 -7.86 -15.13
N ILE A 81 1.41 -8.99 -14.41
CA ILE A 81 0.91 -9.05 -13.03
C ILE A 81 1.77 -8.18 -12.12
N GLN A 82 3.10 -8.33 -12.18
CA GLN A 82 4.04 -7.54 -11.37
C GLN A 82 3.85 -6.04 -11.58
N MET A 83 3.65 -5.58 -12.82
CA MET A 83 3.38 -4.15 -13.13
C MET A 83 2.12 -3.58 -12.47
N CYS A 84 1.14 -4.43 -12.17
CA CYS A 84 -0.12 -3.99 -11.57
C CYS A 84 -0.09 -4.07 -10.04
N MET A 85 0.71 -4.98 -9.47
CA MET A 85 0.84 -5.17 -8.03
C MET A 85 1.54 -4.00 -7.36
N ILE A 86 1.48 -3.97 -6.02
CA ILE A 86 2.41 -3.20 -5.21
C ILE A 86 3.83 -3.74 -5.46
N ASP A 87 4.82 -2.85 -5.64
CA ASP A 87 6.21 -3.28 -5.86
C ASP A 87 6.95 -3.54 -4.55
N THR A 88 8.14 -4.16 -4.63
CA THR A 88 8.91 -4.54 -3.44
C THR A 88 9.33 -3.34 -2.59
N GLN A 89 9.69 -2.22 -3.22
CA GLN A 89 10.12 -1.01 -2.50
C GLN A 89 8.94 -0.37 -1.76
N GLU A 90 7.76 -0.36 -2.39
CA GLU A 90 6.52 0.10 -1.76
C GLU A 90 6.17 -0.76 -0.54
N VAL A 91 6.29 -2.08 -0.65
CA VAL A 91 6.09 -3.02 0.49
C VAL A 91 7.06 -2.71 1.62
N ASP A 92 8.36 -2.62 1.33
CA ASP A 92 9.40 -2.37 2.32
C ASP A 92 9.18 -1.02 3.04
N ALA A 93 8.78 0.03 2.31
CA ALA A 93 8.49 1.34 2.89
C ALA A 93 7.28 1.31 3.83
N ILE A 94 6.20 0.60 3.45
CA ILE A 94 5.02 0.45 4.30
C ILE A 94 5.33 -0.41 5.53
N GLU A 95 6.12 -1.47 5.41
CA GLU A 95 6.54 -2.29 6.55
C GLU A 95 7.45 -1.52 7.50
N ALA A 96 8.37 -0.71 6.98
CA ALA A 96 9.21 0.15 7.81
C ALA A 96 8.39 1.19 8.59
N LEU A 97 7.35 1.73 7.96
CA LEU A 97 6.39 2.62 8.61
C LEU A 97 5.56 1.85 9.67
N LEU A 98 5.04 0.67 9.34
CA LEU A 98 4.21 -0.17 10.24
C LEU A 98 4.99 -0.60 11.49
N ASN A 99 6.23 -1.04 11.31
CA ASN A 99 7.08 -1.53 12.39
C ASN A 99 7.74 -0.40 13.21
N GLY A 100 7.53 0.86 12.82
CA GLY A 100 8.15 2.01 13.47
C GLY A 100 9.68 2.04 13.34
N THR A 101 10.23 1.34 12.33
CA THR A 101 11.67 1.30 12.08
C THR A 101 12.15 2.45 11.21
N SER A 102 11.25 3.20 10.59
CA SER A 102 11.58 4.44 9.89
C SER A 102 11.84 5.57 10.88
N SER A 103 13.00 6.23 10.76
CA SER A 103 13.32 7.45 11.52
C SER A 103 12.63 8.70 10.97
N ILE A 104 12.20 8.67 9.71
CA ILE A 104 11.66 9.81 8.96
C ILE A 104 10.13 9.74 8.86
N LEU A 105 9.58 8.55 8.65
CA LEU A 105 8.16 8.34 8.34
C LEU A 105 7.36 8.03 9.60
N ARG A 106 6.19 8.69 9.75
CA ARG A 106 5.21 8.42 10.81
C ARG A 106 3.78 8.47 10.27
N ALA A 107 2.86 7.85 10.99
CA ALA A 107 1.42 7.99 10.76
C ALA A 107 0.73 8.38 12.08
N ASP A 108 -0.31 9.21 12.00
CA ASP A 108 -1.14 9.58 13.16
C ASP A 108 -2.36 8.66 13.35
N PHE A 109 -2.48 7.61 12.53
CA PHE A 109 -3.52 6.60 12.58
C PHE A 109 -2.91 5.20 12.60
N ASN A 110 -3.73 4.19 12.91
CA ASN A 110 -3.29 2.80 12.93
C ASN A 110 -3.20 2.26 11.50
N LEU A 111 -2.05 1.71 11.10
CA LEU A 111 -1.82 1.17 9.76
C LEU A 111 -2.37 -0.26 9.57
N GLY A 112 -3.06 -0.76 10.58
CA GLY A 112 -3.57 -2.12 10.67
C GLY A 112 -2.51 -3.11 11.12
N VAL A 113 -2.78 -4.37 10.90
CA VAL A 113 -1.83 -5.47 11.09
C VAL A 113 -1.46 -6.08 9.74
N ALA A 114 -0.21 -6.52 9.63
CA ALA A 114 0.24 -7.29 8.49
C ALA A 114 -0.69 -8.50 8.30
N GLN A 115 -1.26 -8.63 7.11
CA GLN A 115 -2.12 -9.77 6.80
C GLN A 115 -1.26 -11.00 6.51
N GLU A 116 -1.64 -12.12 7.12
CA GLU A 116 -1.07 -13.44 6.81
C GLU A 116 -1.35 -13.81 5.35
N PHE A 117 -0.33 -14.31 4.65
CA PHE A 117 -0.43 -14.65 3.23
C PHE A 117 -0.42 -16.17 2.98
N ASP A 118 -0.18 -16.99 4.01
CA ASP A 118 -0.13 -18.45 3.89
C ASP A 118 -1.46 -19.05 3.39
N SER A 119 -2.60 -18.49 3.79
CA SER A 119 -3.91 -18.90 3.28
C SER A 119 -4.01 -18.64 1.77
N ILE A 120 -3.60 -17.44 1.31
CA ILE A 120 -3.58 -17.08 -0.11
C ILE A 120 -2.69 -18.07 -0.89
N VAL A 121 -1.50 -18.39 -0.39
CA VAL A 121 -0.61 -19.38 -1.01
C VAL A 121 -1.29 -20.75 -1.10
N ASN A 122 -1.86 -21.24 0.00
CA ASN A 122 -2.49 -22.56 0.03
C ASN A 122 -3.72 -22.65 -0.90
N ASP A 123 -4.52 -21.59 -0.94
CA ASP A 123 -5.75 -21.51 -1.73
C ASP A 123 -5.45 -21.29 -3.22
N THR A 124 -4.30 -20.73 -3.58
CA THR A 124 -4.00 -20.35 -4.97
C THR A 124 -2.85 -21.12 -5.62
N ARG A 125 -2.08 -21.92 -4.87
CA ARG A 125 -0.90 -22.69 -5.38
C ARG A 125 -1.19 -23.63 -6.55
N HIS A 126 -2.45 -24.02 -6.74
CA HIS A 126 -2.87 -24.94 -7.79
C HIS A 126 -3.36 -24.23 -9.05
N LEU A 127 -3.50 -22.90 -9.00
CA LEU A 127 -4.00 -22.08 -10.09
C LEU A 127 -2.89 -21.82 -11.11
N HIS A 128 -3.26 -21.80 -12.39
CA HIS A 128 -2.39 -21.24 -13.41
C HIS A 128 -2.30 -19.71 -13.25
N VAL A 129 -1.21 -19.09 -13.73
CA VAL A 129 -0.94 -17.64 -13.54
C VAL A 129 -2.12 -16.73 -13.89
N ARG A 130 -2.89 -17.07 -14.93
CA ARG A 130 -4.08 -16.31 -15.34
C ARG A 130 -5.26 -16.46 -14.37
N GLU A 131 -5.50 -17.67 -13.87
CA GLU A 131 -6.56 -17.93 -12.89
C GLU A 131 -6.22 -17.27 -11.54
N TRP A 132 -4.92 -17.25 -11.22
CA TRP A 132 -4.39 -16.52 -10.07
C TRP A 132 -4.66 -15.01 -10.21
N GLU A 133 -4.38 -14.44 -11.38
CA GLU A 133 -4.66 -13.03 -11.68
C GLU A 133 -6.16 -12.70 -11.54
N ASP A 134 -7.04 -13.56 -12.07
CA ASP A 134 -8.49 -13.38 -11.95
C ASP A 134 -8.94 -13.40 -10.47
N ALA A 135 -8.39 -14.31 -9.66
CA ALA A 135 -8.68 -14.39 -8.22
C ALA A 135 -8.20 -13.13 -7.48
N TRP A 136 -6.98 -12.67 -7.77
CA TRP A 136 -6.43 -11.44 -7.20
C TRP A 136 -7.30 -10.22 -7.55
N ASN A 137 -7.63 -10.06 -8.84
CA ASN A 137 -8.49 -8.97 -9.32
C ASN A 137 -9.87 -8.99 -8.67
N ALA A 138 -10.47 -10.17 -8.48
CA ALA A 138 -11.76 -10.30 -7.81
C ALA A 138 -11.71 -9.78 -6.37
N VAL A 139 -10.65 -10.10 -5.62
CA VAL A 139 -10.45 -9.58 -4.25
C VAL A 139 -10.26 -8.07 -4.27
N MET A 140 -9.34 -7.55 -5.08
CA MET A 140 -9.06 -6.10 -5.16
C MET A 140 -10.30 -5.28 -5.54
N LEU A 141 -11.12 -5.78 -6.46
CA LEU A 141 -12.37 -5.12 -6.86
C LEU A 141 -13.44 -5.17 -5.76
N SER A 142 -13.50 -6.24 -4.97
CA SER A 142 -14.46 -6.36 -3.87
C SER A 142 -14.11 -5.41 -2.71
N THR A 143 -12.82 -5.28 -2.38
CA THR A 143 -12.32 -4.32 -1.40
C THR A 143 -12.70 -2.89 -1.77
N ILE A 144 -12.51 -2.49 -3.03
CA ILE A 144 -12.86 -1.13 -3.49
C ILE A 144 -14.37 -0.86 -3.31
N LYS A 145 -15.23 -1.86 -3.55
CA LYS A 145 -16.69 -1.70 -3.45
C LYS A 145 -17.20 -1.59 -2.02
N GLN A 146 -16.49 -2.15 -1.04
CA GLN A 146 -16.93 -2.15 0.38
C GLN A 146 -16.69 -0.81 1.07
N LEU A 147 -15.84 0.05 0.52
CA LEU A 147 -15.44 1.31 1.13
C LEU A 147 -16.49 2.40 0.86
N THR A 148 -17.65 2.29 1.49
CA THR A 148 -18.81 3.18 1.33
C THR A 148 -18.87 4.29 2.37
N HIS A 149 -17.79 4.57 3.11
CA HIS A 149 -17.68 5.79 3.92
C HIS A 149 -17.39 7.00 3.03
N GLU A 150 -18.37 7.37 2.22
CA GLU A 150 -18.42 8.64 1.49
C GLU A 150 -18.92 9.74 2.44
N GLU A 151 -18.04 10.25 3.32
CA GLU A 151 -18.08 11.72 3.45
C GLU A 151 -17.53 12.27 2.14
N ASP A 152 -18.27 13.16 1.47
CA ASP A 152 -17.85 13.77 0.21
C ASP A 152 -16.43 14.38 0.33
N TYR A 153 -15.60 14.19 -0.70
CA TYR A 153 -14.20 14.65 -0.72
C TYR A 153 -14.09 16.16 -0.43
N ASN A 154 -15.03 16.96 -0.93
CA ASN A 154 -15.03 18.41 -0.66
C ASN A 154 -15.41 18.73 0.78
N THR A 155 -16.23 17.88 1.42
CA THR A 155 -16.58 17.99 2.85
C THR A 155 -15.39 17.64 3.75
N ARG A 156 -14.52 16.72 3.34
CA ARG A 156 -13.27 16.41 4.07
C ARG A 156 -12.25 17.54 3.94
N LEU A 157 -12.10 18.10 2.73
CA LEU A 157 -11.19 19.22 2.48
C LEU A 157 -11.57 20.48 3.25
N SER A 158 -12.87 20.82 3.29
CA SER A 158 -13.34 22.03 3.98
C SER A 158 -13.11 22.00 5.50
N ARG A 159 -13.01 20.82 6.11
CA ARG A 159 -12.71 20.64 7.54
C ARG A 159 -11.21 20.73 7.87
N ASN A 160 -10.32 20.55 6.89
CA ASN A 160 -8.87 20.55 7.10
C ASN A 160 -8.21 21.92 6.85
N PHE A 161 -8.89 22.86 6.19
CA PHE A 161 -8.39 24.23 6.03
C PHE A 161 -8.68 25.09 7.27
N GLU A 162 -8.02 24.83 8.40
CA GLU A 162 -7.74 25.91 9.36
C GLU A 162 -6.41 26.55 9.00
N ILE A 163 -6.41 27.45 8.01
CA ILE A 163 -5.36 28.46 7.94
C ILE A 163 -5.73 29.54 8.96
N ARG A 164 -5.16 29.44 10.17
CA ARG A 164 -5.09 30.58 11.08
C ARG A 164 -3.88 31.41 10.67
N THR A 165 -4.13 32.50 9.98
CA THR A 165 -3.19 33.63 9.94
C THR A 165 -3.54 34.55 11.10
N ASP A 166 -2.59 34.74 12.01
CA ASP A 166 -2.58 35.87 12.94
C ASP A 166 -2.35 37.18 12.17
#